data_AF-A0A2Z3V5D8-F1
#
_entry.id   AF-A0A2Z3V5D8-F1
#
_cell.length_a   1.000
_cell.length_b   1.000
_cell.length_c   1.000
_cell.angle_alpha   90.00
_cell.angle_beta   90.00
_cell.angle_gamma   90.00
#
_symmetry.space_group_name_H-M   'P 1'
#
loop_
_entity.id
_entity.type
_entity.pdbx_description
1 polymer ?
#
loop_
_entity_poly.entity_id
_entity_poly.type
_entity_poly.pdbx_seq_one_letter_code
_entity_poly.pdbx_strand_id
1 'polypeptide(L)'
;MFGAGAVSALRRFERGRGEAWSLIGFTGLALQNATFAAVIATRLALTSTAARDGATAGGLWALHDALFTLNGTFLALALIGLSVAGLRAGLIRPWHGTLGLASAALLFGSATLTPLVIDHTGPLGLLGLAGWLMWVAWIIAYGITLIRLNPASLSHEVS
;
A
#
# COMPACT_ATOMS: atom_id res chain seq x y z
N MET A 1 7.81 1.98 -9.67
CA MET A 1 9.26 1.66 -9.62
C MET A 1 9.73 1.14 -8.26
N PHE A 2 9.26 1.70 -7.13
CA PHE A 2 9.63 1.24 -5.77
C PHE A 2 9.49 -0.28 -5.53
N GLY A 3 8.30 -0.85 -5.80
CA GLY A 3 8.06 -2.28 -5.54
C GLY A 3 8.99 -3.22 -6.32
N ALA A 4 9.34 -2.89 -7.56
CA ALA A 4 10.29 -3.67 -8.35
C ALA A 4 11.71 -3.61 -7.77
N GLY A 5 12.13 -2.45 -7.23
CA GLY A 5 13.40 -2.30 -6.52
C GLY A 5 13.44 -3.04 -5.19
N ALA A 6 12.34 -3.05 -4.43
CA ALA A 6 12.23 -3.83 -3.20
C ALA A 6 12.29 -5.34 -3.49
N VAL A 7 11.55 -5.82 -4.49
CA VAL A 7 11.62 -7.21 -4.93
C VAL A 7 13.04 -7.54 -5.41
N SER A 8 13.68 -6.73 -6.25
CA SER A 8 15.04 -7.06 -6.74
C SER A 8 16.07 -7.15 -5.62
N ALA A 9 15.98 -6.28 -4.60
CA ALA A 9 16.85 -6.31 -3.43
C ALA A 9 16.61 -7.55 -2.54
N LEU A 10 15.34 -7.91 -2.31
CA LEU A 10 14.92 -8.99 -1.40
C LEU A 10 14.98 -10.39 -2.04
N ARG A 11 14.74 -10.50 -3.35
CA ARG A 11 14.69 -11.78 -4.09
C ARG A 11 16.02 -12.54 -4.07
N ARG A 12 17.12 -11.87 -3.75
CA ARG A 12 18.44 -12.49 -3.52
C ARG A 12 18.44 -13.35 -2.25
N PHE A 13 17.85 -12.82 -1.18
CA PHE A 13 17.77 -13.47 0.13
C PHE A 13 16.61 -14.48 0.20
N GLU A 14 15.48 -14.19 -0.46
CA GLU A 14 14.30 -15.05 -0.44
C GLU A 14 14.48 -16.37 -1.22
N ARG A 15 15.24 -16.36 -2.33
CA ARG A 15 15.53 -17.58 -3.11
C ARG A 15 16.27 -18.65 -2.30
N GLY A 16 17.15 -18.24 -1.39
CA GLY A 16 17.88 -19.16 -0.50
C GLY A 16 17.01 -19.79 0.58
N ARG A 17 15.79 -19.26 0.81
CA ARG A 17 14.88 -19.68 1.87
C ARG A 17 13.53 -20.23 1.36
N GLY A 18 13.30 -20.20 0.05
CA GLY A 18 12.02 -20.61 -0.57
C GLY A 18 10.85 -19.67 -0.26
N GLU A 19 11.12 -18.40 0.02
CA GLU A 19 10.10 -17.43 0.46
C GLU A 19 9.68 -16.48 -0.68
N ALA A 20 8.50 -15.88 -0.59
CA ALA A 20 7.95 -14.99 -1.63
C ALA A 20 7.20 -13.78 -1.03
N TRP A 21 7.57 -13.35 0.17
CA TRP A 21 6.91 -12.25 0.88
C TRP A 21 7.03 -10.91 0.13
N SER A 22 8.15 -10.68 -0.56
CA SER A 22 8.32 -9.51 -1.43
C SER A 22 7.33 -9.48 -2.59
N LEU A 23 6.96 -10.63 -3.16
CA LEU A 23 5.97 -10.75 -4.23
C LEU A 23 4.56 -10.51 -3.72
N ILE A 24 4.23 -10.97 -2.51
CA ILE A 24 2.96 -10.65 -1.85
C ILE A 24 2.83 -9.14 -1.69
N GLY A 25 3.88 -8.49 -1.17
CA GLY A 25 3.86 -7.04 -1.00
C GLY A 25 3.80 -6.28 -2.32
N PHE A 26 4.50 -6.75 -3.35
CA PHE A 26 4.43 -6.20 -4.71
C PHE A 26 3.04 -6.35 -5.34
N THR A 27 2.38 -7.47 -5.10
CA THR A 27 1.01 -7.71 -5.58
C THR A 27 0.05 -6.70 -4.96
N GLY A 28 0.19 -6.40 -3.67
CA GLY A 28 -0.58 -5.34 -3.01
C GLY A 28 -0.36 -3.95 -3.65
N LEU A 29 0.88 -3.63 -4.03
CA LEU A 29 1.19 -2.38 -4.75
C LEU A 29 0.60 -2.36 -6.17
N ALA A 30 0.62 -3.49 -6.88
CA ALA A 30 0.03 -3.59 -8.22
C ALA A 30 -1.50 -3.42 -8.17
N LEU A 31 -2.16 -4.04 -7.20
CA LEU A 31 -3.60 -3.92 -6.97
C LEU A 31 -4.02 -2.48 -6.61
N GLN A 32 -3.20 -1.73 -5.87
CA GLN A 32 -3.45 -0.30 -5.65
C GLN A 32 -3.45 0.51 -6.95
N ASN A 33 -2.50 0.26 -7.85
CA ASN A 33 -2.45 0.97 -9.14
C ASN A 33 -3.70 0.66 -9.99
N ALA A 34 -4.12 -0.61 -10.04
CA ALA A 34 -5.35 -1.00 -10.69
C ALA A 34 -6.59 -0.31 -10.07
N THR A 35 -6.63 -0.21 -8.75
CA THR A 35 -7.69 0.47 -8.01
C THR A 35 -7.75 1.96 -8.34
N PHE A 36 -6.60 2.64 -8.42
CA PHE A 36 -6.56 4.05 -8.84
C PHE A 36 -7.07 4.24 -10.27
N ALA A 37 -6.68 3.36 -11.20
CA ALA A 37 -7.19 3.40 -12.57
C ALA A 37 -8.72 3.22 -12.61
N ALA A 38 -9.25 2.27 -11.83
CA ALA A 38 -10.69 2.04 -11.70
C ALA A 38 -11.40 3.26 -11.09
N VAL A 39 -10.86 3.87 -10.04
CA VAL A 39 -11.41 5.10 -9.43
C VAL A 39 -11.47 6.26 -10.44
N ILE A 40 -10.42 6.45 -11.24
CA ILE A 40 -10.38 7.47 -12.29
C ILE A 40 -11.42 7.17 -13.37
N ALA A 41 -11.54 5.92 -13.81
CA ALA A 41 -12.54 5.50 -14.79
C ALA A 41 -13.97 5.73 -14.27
N THR A 42 -14.26 5.35 -13.03
CA THR A 42 -15.55 5.59 -12.38
C THR A 42 -15.86 7.08 -12.27
N ARG A 43 -14.87 7.92 -11.93
CA ARG A 43 -15.04 9.39 -11.86
C ARG A 43 -15.31 10.00 -13.24
N LEU A 44 -14.62 9.53 -14.27
CA LEU A 44 -14.86 9.98 -15.65
C LEU A 44 -16.26 9.57 -16.11
N ALA A 45 -16.66 8.34 -15.82
CA ALA A 45 -17.99 7.84 -16.12
C ALA A 45 -19.08 8.63 -15.38
N LEU A 46 -18.92 8.91 -14.07
CA LEU A 46 -19.82 9.77 -13.29
C LEU A 46 -20.00 11.16 -13.94
N THR A 47 -18.91 11.80 -14.34
CA THR A 47 -18.97 13.12 -15.01
C THR A 47 -19.76 13.06 -16.32
N SER A 48 -19.78 11.90 -17.00
CA SER A 48 -20.47 11.71 -18.28
C SER A 48 -21.94 11.28 -18.15
N THR A 49 -22.33 10.63 -17.05
CA THR A 49 -23.68 10.05 -16.84
C THR A 49 -24.52 10.80 -15.81
N ALA A 50 -23.92 11.61 -14.92
CA ALA A 50 -24.62 12.28 -13.83
C ALA A 50 -25.78 13.20 -14.27
N ALA A 51 -25.73 13.72 -15.50
CA ALA A 51 -26.80 14.56 -16.06
C ALA A 51 -27.98 13.76 -16.66
N ARG A 52 -27.86 12.42 -16.81
CA ARG A 52 -28.79 11.59 -17.59
C ARG A 52 -29.54 10.54 -16.78
N ASP A 53 -28.92 9.98 -15.74
CA ASP A 53 -29.53 8.91 -14.93
C ASP A 53 -28.97 8.86 -13.50
N GLY A 54 -29.82 9.18 -12.53
CA GLY A 54 -29.48 9.20 -11.10
C GLY A 54 -29.24 7.81 -10.49
N ALA A 55 -29.87 6.76 -11.01
CA ALA A 55 -29.68 5.39 -10.50
C ALA A 55 -28.29 4.86 -10.89
N THR A 56 -27.88 5.10 -12.14
CA THR A 56 -26.53 4.79 -12.62
C THR A 56 -25.46 5.58 -11.87
N ALA A 57 -25.71 6.87 -11.58
CA ALA A 57 -24.80 7.67 -10.77
C ALA A 57 -24.63 7.15 -9.33
N GLY A 58 -25.72 6.67 -8.70
CA GLY A 58 -25.66 6.05 -7.38
C GLY A 58 -24.83 4.77 -7.34
N GLY A 59 -24.99 3.90 -8.34
CA GLY A 59 -24.19 2.67 -8.46
C GLY A 59 -22.69 2.93 -8.64
N LEU A 60 -22.33 3.96 -9.44
CA LEU A 60 -20.93 4.36 -9.60
C LEU A 60 -20.33 4.97 -8.33
N TRP A 61 -21.13 5.69 -7.54
CA TRP A 61 -20.71 6.18 -6.22
C TRP A 61 -20.41 5.04 -5.25
N ALA A 62 -21.31 4.04 -5.15
CA ALA A 62 -21.07 2.87 -4.31
C ALA A 62 -19.82 2.09 -4.75
N LEU A 63 -19.59 1.96 -6.07
CA LEU A 63 -18.38 1.35 -6.62
C LEU A 63 -17.12 2.15 -6.25
N HIS A 64 -17.18 3.48 -6.30
CA HIS A 64 -16.08 4.36 -5.90
C HIS A 64 -15.68 4.16 -4.44
N ASP A 65 -16.66 4.11 -3.53
CA ASP A 65 -16.42 3.92 -2.09
C ASP A 65 -15.87 2.52 -1.78
N ALA A 66 -16.39 1.50 -2.46
CA ALA A 66 -15.87 0.13 -2.36
C ALA A 66 -14.41 0.04 -2.83
N LEU A 67 -14.07 0.68 -3.96
CA LEU A 67 -12.69 0.74 -4.46
C LEU A 67 -11.76 1.46 -3.47
N PHE A 68 -12.23 2.54 -2.84
CA PHE A 68 -11.47 3.25 -1.81
C PHE A 68 -11.19 2.38 -0.58
N THR A 69 -12.18 1.59 -0.16
CA THR A 69 -12.06 0.64 0.95
C THR A 69 -11.07 -0.47 0.63
N LEU A 70 -11.17 -1.07 -0.56
CA LEU A 70 -10.26 -2.12 -1.04
C LEU A 70 -8.81 -1.62 -1.14
N ASN A 71 -8.61 -0.34 -1.46
CA ASN A 71 -7.28 0.26 -1.51
C ASN A 71 -6.54 0.13 -0.16
N GLY A 72 -7.23 0.38 0.95
CA GLY A 72 -6.67 0.21 2.31
C GLY A 72 -6.24 -1.23 2.60
N THR A 73 -7.03 -2.21 2.15
CA THR A 73 -6.67 -3.64 2.26
C THR A 73 -5.43 -3.99 1.43
N PHE A 74 -5.33 -3.47 0.21
CA PHE A 74 -4.14 -3.68 -0.63
C PHE A 74 -2.89 -3.02 -0.06
N LEU A 75 -3.05 -1.87 0.61
CA LEU A 75 -1.99 -1.19 1.34
C LEU A 75 -1.50 -2.00 2.54
N ALA A 76 -2.42 -2.58 3.31
CA ALA A 76 -2.10 -3.48 4.40
C ALA A 76 -1.35 -4.72 3.91
N LEU A 77 -1.78 -5.33 2.80
CA LEU A 77 -1.09 -6.46 2.19
C LEU A 77 0.34 -6.08 1.75
N ALA A 78 0.50 -4.90 1.15
CA ALA A 78 1.80 -4.38 0.74
C ALA A 78 2.75 -4.20 1.93
N LEU A 79 2.25 -3.59 3.01
CA LEU A 79 3.00 -3.34 4.24
C LEU A 79 3.40 -4.63 4.96
N ILE A 80 2.48 -5.59 5.08
CA ILE A 80 2.78 -6.89 5.69
C ILE A 80 3.85 -7.61 4.86
N GLY A 81 3.66 -7.73 3.55
CA GLY A 81 4.58 -8.44 2.66
C GLY A 81 5.99 -7.84 2.68
N LEU A 82 6.13 -6.52 2.50
CA LEU A 82 7.46 -5.90 2.54
C LEU A 82 8.06 -5.82 3.95
N SER A 83 7.27 -5.61 5.01
CA SER A 83 7.82 -5.54 6.36
C SER A 83 8.34 -6.90 6.80
N VAL A 84 7.60 -7.98 6.52
CA VAL A 84 8.04 -9.35 6.80
C VAL A 84 9.27 -9.70 5.96
N ALA A 85 9.24 -9.42 4.65
CA ALA A 85 10.39 -9.70 3.78
C ALA A 85 11.64 -8.91 4.21
N GLY A 86 11.50 -7.63 4.55
CA GLY A 86 12.58 -6.77 5.01
C GLY A 86 13.16 -7.23 6.35
N LEU A 87 12.32 -7.62 7.31
CA LEU A 87 12.78 -8.14 8.61
C LEU A 87 13.51 -9.47 8.46
N ARG A 88 12.96 -10.39 7.66
CA ARG A 88 13.56 -11.72 7.44
C ARG A 88 14.85 -11.66 6.63
N ALA A 89 14.98 -10.70 5.73
CA ALA A 89 16.22 -10.42 5.02
C ALA A 89 17.25 -9.62 5.84
N GLY A 90 16.91 -9.19 7.07
CA GLY A 90 17.77 -8.32 7.89
C GLY A 90 17.98 -6.92 7.30
N LEU A 91 17.14 -6.53 6.35
CA LEU A 91 17.29 -5.33 5.53
C LEU A 91 16.76 -4.08 6.25
N ILE A 92 15.80 -4.26 7.16
CA ILE A 92 15.21 -3.19 7.97
C ILE A 92 15.30 -3.50 9.46
N ARG A 93 15.37 -2.45 10.29
CA ARG A 93 15.35 -2.57 11.75
C ARG A 93 13.97 -3.07 12.26
N PRO A 94 13.91 -3.76 13.42
CA PRO A 94 12.66 -4.21 14.05
C PRO A 94 11.63 -3.10 14.26
N TRP A 95 12.10 -1.90 14.58
CA TRP A 95 11.24 -0.71 14.75
C TRP A 95 10.56 -0.29 13.43
N HIS A 96 11.22 -0.45 12.29
CA HIS A 96 10.62 -0.11 10.99
C HIS A 96 9.57 -1.16 10.58
N GLY A 97 9.85 -2.45 10.82
CA GLY A 97 8.88 -3.51 10.55
C GLY A 97 7.64 -3.44 11.44
N THR A 98 7.80 -3.10 12.72
CA THR A 98 6.68 -2.89 13.64
C THR A 98 5.84 -1.66 13.26
N LEU A 99 6.46 -0.57 12.79
CA LEU A 99 5.74 0.60 12.27
C LEU A 99 4.90 0.24 11.03
N GLY A 100 5.45 -0.56 10.12
CA GLY A 100 4.73 -1.05 8.94
C GLY A 100 3.56 -1.98 9.29
N LEU A 101 3.75 -2.88 10.26
CA LEU A 101 2.69 -3.76 10.76
C LEU A 101 1.59 -2.99 11.51
N ALA A 102 1.95 -1.99 12.32
CA ALA A 102 0.99 -1.13 13.00
C ALA A 102 0.16 -0.32 11.99
N SER A 103 0.82 0.24 10.96
CA SER A 103 0.13 0.91 9.85
C SER A 103 -0.80 -0.04 9.11
N ALA A 104 -0.38 -1.28 8.82
CA ALA A 104 -1.21 -2.29 8.16
C ALA A 104 -2.44 -2.65 9.01
N ALA A 105 -2.28 -2.82 10.31
CA ALA A 105 -3.38 -3.11 11.22
C ALA A 105 -4.39 -1.94 11.29
N LEU A 106 -3.91 -0.70 11.33
CA LEU A 106 -4.76 0.50 11.31
C LEU A 106 -5.53 0.63 10.00
N LEU A 107 -4.86 0.42 8.86
CA LEU A 107 -5.47 0.51 7.53
C LEU A 107 -6.49 -0.62 7.28
N PHE A 108 -6.15 -1.85 7.69
CA PHE A 108 -7.05 -2.99 7.57
C PHE A 108 -8.24 -2.88 8.52
N GLY A 109 -8.00 -2.43 9.76
CA GLY A 109 -9.05 -2.13 10.73
C GLY A 109 -10.00 -1.05 10.23
N SER A 110 -9.46 0.04 9.68
CA SER A 110 -10.27 1.10 9.06
C SER A 110 -11.10 0.56 7.89
N ALA A 111 -10.52 -0.25 6.99
CA ALA A 111 -11.22 -0.81 5.85
C ALA A 111 -12.34 -1.79 6.26
N THR A 112 -12.08 -2.64 7.26
CA THR A 112 -13.07 -3.63 7.76
C THR A 112 -14.22 -2.96 8.51
N LEU A 113 -13.94 -1.84 9.20
CA LEU A 113 -14.95 -1.08 9.94
C LEU A 113 -15.73 -0.11 9.04
N THR A 114 -15.28 0.17 7.82
CA THR A 114 -15.93 1.13 6.90
C THR A 114 -17.42 0.83 6.65
N PRO A 115 -17.85 -0.44 6.41
CA PRO A 115 -19.27 -0.75 6.22
C PRO A 115 -20.15 -0.50 7.47
N LEU A 116 -19.56 -0.59 8.67
CA LEU A 116 -20.25 -0.36 9.95
C LEU A 116 -20.39 1.14 10.30
N VAL A 117 -19.73 2.02 9.55
CA VAL A 117 -19.59 3.46 9.84
C VAL A 117 -20.36 4.33 8.85
N ILE A 118 -20.92 3.74 7.77
CA ILE A 118 -21.72 4.46 6.77
C ILE A 118 -22.93 5.18 7.41
N ASP A 119 -23.42 4.74 8.57
CA ASP A 119 -24.48 5.43 9.32
C ASP A 119 -24.00 6.56 10.25
N HIS A 120 -22.71 6.62 10.61
CA HIS A 120 -22.19 7.56 11.60
C HIS A 120 -20.82 8.11 11.18
N THR A 121 -20.74 9.39 10.79
CA THR A 121 -19.48 10.13 10.63
C THR A 121 -18.74 10.22 11.98
N GLY A 122 -18.01 9.18 12.32
CA GLY A 122 -17.31 9.01 13.59
C GLY A 122 -15.79 9.20 13.49
N PRO A 123 -15.08 9.25 14.62
CA PRO A 123 -13.62 9.43 14.72
C PRO A 123 -12.78 8.33 14.04
N LEU A 124 -13.41 7.29 13.48
CA LEU A 124 -12.76 6.18 12.78
C LEU A 124 -12.08 6.60 11.47
N GLY A 125 -12.51 7.70 10.84
CA GLY A 125 -11.77 8.31 9.72
C GLY A 125 -10.34 8.75 10.10
N LEU A 126 -10.11 9.07 11.38
CA LEU A 126 -8.78 9.43 11.90
C LEU A 126 -7.85 8.21 11.99
N LEU A 127 -8.39 7.00 12.14
CA LEU A 127 -7.58 5.77 12.14
C LEU A 127 -6.99 5.49 10.76
N GLY A 128 -7.81 5.66 9.70
CA GLY A 128 -7.34 5.57 8.33
C GLY A 128 -6.27 6.62 8.02
N LEU A 129 -6.46 7.86 8.49
CA LEU A 129 -5.48 8.94 8.32
C LEU A 129 -4.17 8.67 9.07
N ALA A 130 -4.24 8.20 10.32
CA ALA A 130 -3.06 7.84 11.10
C ALA A 130 -2.29 6.67 10.46
N GLY A 131 -3.01 5.64 10.00
CA GLY A 131 -2.44 4.53 9.25
C GLY A 131 -1.75 4.98 7.97
N TRP A 132 -2.36 5.92 7.24
CA TRP A 132 -1.78 6.52 6.04
C TRP A 132 -0.51 7.32 6.33
N LEU A 133 -0.49 8.16 7.36
CA LEU A 133 0.69 8.94 7.75
C LEU A 133 1.86 8.02 8.16
N MET A 134 1.56 6.98 8.94
CA MET A 134 2.56 5.96 9.29
C MET A 134 3.08 5.25 8.05
N TRP A 135 2.23 4.95 7.08
CA TRP A 135 2.64 4.35 5.81
C TRP A 135 3.58 5.27 5.01
N VAL A 136 3.29 6.57 4.94
CA VAL A 136 4.17 7.55 4.26
C VAL A 136 5.56 7.56 4.90
N ALA A 137 5.62 7.67 6.24
CA ALA A 137 6.88 7.63 6.96
C ALA A 137 7.64 6.31 6.73
N TRP A 138 6.90 5.19 6.70
CA TRP A 138 7.46 3.87 6.42
C TRP A 138 8.06 3.78 5.02
N ILE A 139 7.37 4.24 3.97
CA ILE A 139 7.89 4.22 2.60
C ILE A 139 9.16 5.05 2.47
N ILE A 140 9.19 6.24 3.07
CA ILE A 140 10.36 7.12 3.01
C ILE A 140 11.57 6.43 3.64
N ALA A 141 11.40 5.88 4.85
CA ALA A 141 12.48 5.20 5.56
C ALA A 141 12.96 3.93 4.82
N TYR A 142 12.02 3.15 4.25
CA TYR A 142 12.35 1.97 3.46
C TYR A 142 13.08 2.34 2.17
N GLY A 143 12.63 3.39 1.48
CA GLY A 143 13.27 3.94 0.27
C GLY A 143 14.70 4.42 0.53
N ILE A 144 14.92 5.16 1.63
CA ILE A 144 16.26 5.60 2.05
C ILE A 144 17.18 4.39 2.28
N THR A 145 16.67 3.36 2.96
CA THR A 145 17.43 2.13 3.21
C THR A 145 17.83 1.43 1.91
N LEU A 146 16.90 1.35 0.95
CA LEU A 146 17.15 0.80 -0.38
C LEU A 146 18.20 1.58 -1.17
N ILE A 147 18.16 2.92 -1.12
CA ILE A 147 19.14 3.79 -1.79
C ILE A 147 20.53 3.60 -1.16
N ARG A 148 20.61 3.52 0.17
CA ARG A 148 21.88 3.29 0.89
C ARG A 148 22.49 1.91 0.63
N LEU A 149 21.68 0.94 0.23
CA LEU A 149 22.13 -0.41 -0.14
C LEU A 149 22.57 -0.50 -1.62
N ASN A 150 22.41 0.56 -2.41
CA ASN A 150 22.83 0.54 -3.81
C ASN A 150 24.36 0.65 -3.91
N PRO A 151 25.07 -0.37 -4.44
CA PRO A 151 26.54 -0.37 -4.52
C PRO A 151 27.14 0.69 -5.44
N ALA A 152 26.32 1.41 -6.22
CA ALA A 152 26.77 2.41 -7.19
C ALA A 152 27.46 3.64 -6.56
N SER A 153 27.32 3.87 -5.24
CA SER A 153 28.10 4.91 -4.55
C SER A 153 29.54 4.50 -4.25
N LEU A 154 29.89 3.21 -4.35
CA LEU A 154 31.24 2.71 -4.06
C LEU A 154 32.14 2.62 -5.31
N SER A 155 31.59 2.78 -6.52
CA SER A 155 32.37 2.76 -7.76
C SER A 155 32.93 4.13 -8.17
N HIS A 156 32.59 5.20 -7.45
CA HIS A 156 33.12 6.55 -7.72
C HIS A 156 34.30 6.97 -6.83
N GLU A 157 34.70 6.14 -5.86
CA GLU A 157 35.88 6.39 -4.99
C GLU A 157 37.14 5.61 -5.40
N VAL A 158 37.10 4.81 -6.48
CA VAL A 158 38.22 3.95 -6.91
C VAL A 158 38.61 4.15 -8.38
N SER A 159 38.57 5.39 -8.90
CA SER A 159 39.24 5.74 -10.16
C SER A 159 40.25 6.86 -9.97
#